data_AF-A0A8S3BZ54-F1
#
_entry.id   AF-A0A8S3BZ54-F1
#
_cell.length_a   1.000
_cell.length_b   1.000
_cell.length_c   1.000
_cell.angle_alpha   90.00
_cell.angle_beta   90.00
_cell.angle_gamma   90.00
#
_symmetry.space_group_name_H-M   'P 1'
#
loop_
_entity.id
_entity.type
_entity.pdbx_description
1 polymer ?
#
loop_
_entity_poly.entity_id
_entity_poly.type
_entity_poly.pdbx_seq_one_letter_code
_entity_poly.pdbx_strand_id
1 'polypeptide(L)'
;MSSTSSNRQRYNPKFNEICIGNVSSNTEPNTLLRYFERFGSIVQYNFASPTGGFVFIEYKYPSMVDNCMKARPHHIDGHRLYVKRALPVDDEHPRERFETTRDLMVVIDFGDTICDEKEFLSELRDYFSSYGTLYACKYCQEKNFRYILVEFADIDQVDRIILDKPHYYCDHLLDVMKSIPSNFDLMNKKYESNTQQSSVIIKDAIDDNNYDYAKVRNDFSKSKSVAKEPISEIDLENEVYRLQNVLKKMSEEFAIKRQQLDDQFSEQLKQLDANTEQTNLLQRDLEQ
;
A
#
# COMPACT_ATOMS: atom_id res chain seq x y z
N MET A 1 -14.36 37.53 25.04
CA MET A 1 -14.51 37.20 23.61
C MET A 1 -13.11 36.96 23.05
N SER A 2 -12.66 35.72 23.04
CA SER A 2 -11.36 35.31 22.51
C SER A 2 -11.61 34.40 21.32
N SER A 3 -11.58 35.00 20.14
CA SER A 3 -11.60 34.34 18.84
C SER A 3 -10.29 33.58 18.65
N THR A 4 -10.32 32.26 18.88
CA THR A 4 -9.26 31.36 18.44
C THR A 4 -9.36 31.17 16.93
N SER A 5 -8.47 31.85 16.22
CA SER A 5 -8.14 31.61 14.82
C SER A 5 -7.80 30.14 14.62
N SER A 6 -8.66 29.41 13.91
CA SER A 6 -8.49 28.00 13.59
C SER A 6 -7.36 27.81 12.59
N ASN A 7 -6.15 27.61 13.10
CA ASN A 7 -5.05 27.08 12.32
C ASN A 7 -5.41 25.64 11.92
N ARG A 8 -5.99 25.47 10.72
CA ARG A 8 -6.30 24.16 10.14
C ARG A 8 -4.99 23.51 9.69
N GLN A 9 -4.18 23.06 10.65
CA GLN A 9 -3.16 22.06 10.32
C GLN A 9 -3.89 20.86 9.69
N ARG A 10 -3.37 20.38 8.55
CA ARG A 10 -3.92 19.19 7.89
C ARG A 10 -3.77 18.02 8.85
N TYR A 11 -4.87 17.58 9.43
CA TYR A 11 -4.92 16.41 10.30
C TYR A 11 -4.37 15.20 9.55
N ASN A 12 -3.24 14.67 10.03
CA ASN A 12 -2.61 13.46 9.52
C ASN A 12 -2.85 12.34 10.55
N PRO A 13 -3.85 11.47 10.35
CA PRO A 13 -4.12 10.37 11.25
C PRO A 13 -2.95 9.40 11.34
N LYS A 14 -2.76 8.87 12.54
CA LYS A 14 -1.61 8.03 12.90
C LYS A 14 -1.97 6.54 12.80
N PHE A 15 -0.95 5.68 12.72
CA PHE A 15 -1.10 4.22 12.64
C PHE A 15 -1.87 3.59 13.82
N ASN A 16 -1.92 4.30 14.95
CA ASN A 16 -2.58 3.95 16.20
C ASN A 16 -4.01 4.52 16.33
N GLU A 17 -4.61 5.03 15.24
CA GLU A 17 -5.91 5.68 15.28
C GLU A 17 -7.01 4.93 14.52
N ILE A 18 -8.21 4.88 15.13
CA ILE A 18 -9.43 4.34 14.52
C ILE A 18 -10.44 5.45 14.23
N CYS A 19 -11.27 5.22 13.21
CA CYS A 19 -12.45 6.01 12.91
C CYS A 19 -13.70 5.17 13.17
N ILE A 20 -14.63 5.73 13.94
CA ILE A 20 -15.87 5.10 14.37
C ILE A 20 -17.03 5.90 13.79
N GLY A 21 -17.82 5.27 12.93
CA GLY A 21 -19.07 5.80 12.40
C GLY A 21 -20.29 5.13 13.01
N ASN A 22 -21.46 5.71 12.73
CA ASN A 22 -22.76 5.25 13.21
C ASN A 22 -22.88 5.22 14.75
N VAL A 23 -22.23 6.18 15.43
CA VAL A 23 -22.44 6.42 16.86
C VAL A 23 -23.80 7.09 17.04
N SER A 24 -24.64 6.56 17.92
CA SER A 24 -25.95 7.13 18.21
C SER A 24 -25.82 8.51 18.85
N SER A 25 -26.73 9.43 18.52
CA SER A 25 -26.79 10.76 19.15
C SER A 25 -27.05 10.71 20.65
N ASN A 26 -27.55 9.57 21.16
CA ASN A 26 -27.83 9.36 22.57
C ASN A 26 -26.64 8.74 23.32
N THR A 27 -25.61 8.26 22.62
CA THR A 27 -24.44 7.65 23.26
C THR A 27 -23.56 8.76 23.83
N GLU A 28 -23.41 8.79 25.15
CA GLU A 28 -22.52 9.75 25.81
C GLU A 28 -21.05 9.50 25.42
N PRO A 29 -20.24 10.56 25.22
CA PRO A 29 -18.81 10.45 24.92
C PRO A 29 -18.05 9.51 25.87
N ASN A 30 -18.34 9.58 27.17
CA ASN A 30 -17.67 8.76 28.18
C ASN A 30 -18.04 7.27 28.05
N THR A 31 -19.27 6.95 27.65
CA THR A 31 -19.70 5.57 27.40
C THR A 31 -18.95 4.98 26.22
N LEU A 32 -18.80 5.77 25.14
CA LEU A 32 -18.03 5.38 23.96
C LEU A 32 -16.56 5.11 24.32
N LEU A 33 -15.91 6.04 25.04
CA LEU A 33 -14.51 5.89 25.44
C LEU A 33 -14.29 4.68 26.34
N ARG A 34 -15.10 4.51 27.39
CA ARG A 34 -15.03 3.34 28.29
C ARG A 34 -15.20 2.02 27.56
N TYR A 35 -16.03 1.98 26.52
CA TYR A 35 -16.19 0.79 25.70
C TYR A 35 -14.89 0.47 24.94
N PHE A 36 -14.27 1.46 24.30
CA PHE A 36 -13.08 1.27 23.48
C PHE A 36 -11.78 1.11 24.30
N GLU A 37 -11.72 1.60 25.54
CA GLU A 37 -10.60 1.36 26.48
C GLU A 37 -10.31 -0.14 26.70
N ARG A 38 -11.28 -1.02 26.46
CA ARG A 38 -11.12 -2.48 26.57
C ARG A 38 -10.12 -3.05 25.56
N PHE A 39 -9.85 -2.34 24.47
CA PHE A 39 -8.92 -2.78 23.41
C PHE A 39 -7.53 -2.16 23.55
N GLY A 40 -7.38 -1.15 24.41
CA GLY A 40 -6.12 -0.49 24.66
C GLY A 40 -6.26 0.85 25.37
N SER A 41 -5.12 1.40 25.82
CA SER A 41 -5.06 2.73 26.43
C SER A 41 -5.32 3.79 25.37
N ILE A 42 -6.34 4.61 25.57
CA ILE A 42 -6.65 5.76 24.72
C ILE A 42 -5.76 6.94 25.14
N VAL A 43 -5.12 7.60 24.17
CA VAL A 43 -4.28 8.78 24.39
C VAL A 43 -5.02 10.05 24.00
N GLN A 44 -5.76 10.00 22.89
CA GLN A 44 -6.51 11.13 22.37
C GLN A 44 -7.81 10.66 21.72
N TYR A 45 -8.82 11.53 21.72
CA TYR A 45 -10.05 11.32 20.97
C TYR A 45 -10.54 12.63 20.36
N ASN A 46 -11.24 12.54 19.24
CA ASN A 46 -11.82 13.69 18.55
C ASN A 46 -13.20 13.35 18.00
N PHE A 47 -14.20 14.16 18.35
CA PHE A 47 -15.54 14.07 17.80
C PHE A 47 -15.62 15.00 16.58
N ALA A 48 -15.78 14.44 15.38
CA ALA A 48 -15.82 15.23 14.15
C ALA A 48 -17.04 16.18 14.10
N SER A 49 -18.09 15.87 14.84
CA SER A 49 -19.27 16.72 15.00
C SER A 49 -19.90 16.54 16.38
N PRO A 50 -20.36 17.63 17.04
CA PRO A 50 -21.12 17.56 18.30
C PRO A 50 -22.50 16.89 18.16
N THR A 51 -23.09 16.88 16.97
CA THR A 51 -24.46 16.39 16.72
C THR A 51 -24.53 14.94 16.22
N GLY A 52 -23.42 14.21 16.30
CA GLY A 52 -23.27 12.88 15.71
C GLY A 52 -22.51 12.91 14.39
N GLY A 53 -21.81 11.81 14.10
CA GLY A 53 -20.91 11.70 12.95
C GLY A 53 -19.83 10.64 13.18
N PHE A 54 -18.59 10.99 12.84
CA PHE A 54 -17.41 10.17 13.05
C PHE A 54 -16.70 10.54 14.35
N VAL A 55 -16.18 9.53 15.05
CA VAL A 55 -15.32 9.69 16.22
C VAL A 55 -13.97 9.06 15.93
N PHE A 56 -12.91 9.80 16.23
CA PHE A 56 -11.56 9.31 16.13
C PHE A 56 -11.03 8.99 17.53
N ILE A 57 -10.38 7.83 17.67
CA ILE A 57 -9.74 7.39 18.91
C ILE A 57 -8.31 7.00 18.57
N GLU A 58 -7.35 7.68 19.18
CA GLU A 58 -5.93 7.36 19.13
C GLU A 58 -5.57 6.50 20.35
N TYR A 59 -5.09 5.28 20.09
CA TYR A 59 -4.54 4.40 21.12
C TYR A 59 -3.07 4.68 21.37
N LYS A 60 -2.53 4.16 22.47
CA LYS A 60 -1.10 4.29 22.77
C LYS A 60 -0.20 3.55 21.78
N TYR A 61 -0.64 2.40 21.25
CA TYR A 61 0.15 1.58 20.34
C TYR A 61 -0.69 1.06 19.17
N PRO A 62 -0.11 0.88 17.96
CA PRO A 62 -0.82 0.31 16.80
C PRO A 62 -1.42 -1.08 17.06
N SER A 63 -0.79 -1.91 17.89
CA SER A 63 -1.31 -3.24 18.26
C SER A 63 -2.69 -3.18 18.97
N MET A 64 -3.03 -2.06 19.61
CA MET A 64 -4.34 -1.84 20.22
C MET A 64 -5.42 -1.59 19.16
N VAL A 65 -5.06 -0.96 18.03
CA VAL A 65 -5.93 -0.89 16.85
C VAL A 65 -6.22 -2.30 16.35
N ASP A 66 -5.20 -3.15 16.24
CA ASP A 66 -5.40 -4.54 15.79
C ASP A 66 -6.34 -5.32 16.71
N ASN A 67 -6.21 -5.15 18.04
CA ASN A 67 -7.13 -5.75 19.01
C ASN A 67 -8.57 -5.27 18.80
N CYS A 68 -8.76 -3.96 18.61
CA CYS A 68 -10.06 -3.37 18.32
C CYS A 68 -10.65 -3.89 17.00
N MET A 69 -9.83 -3.98 15.94
CA MET A 69 -10.29 -4.43 14.62
C MET A 69 -10.63 -5.93 14.60
N LYS A 70 -9.90 -6.77 15.36
CA LYS A 70 -10.19 -8.19 15.55
C LYS A 70 -11.49 -8.45 16.33
N ALA A 71 -11.86 -7.54 17.23
CA ALA A 71 -13.05 -7.66 18.07
C ALA A 71 -14.36 -7.19 17.38
N ARG A 72 -14.32 -6.80 16.09
CA ARG A 72 -15.53 -6.48 15.33
C ARG A 72 -16.44 -7.72 15.20
N PRO A 73 -17.78 -7.54 15.16
CA PRO A 73 -18.51 -6.27 15.13
C PRO A 73 -18.70 -5.63 16.51
N HIS A 74 -18.62 -4.30 16.57
CA HIS A 74 -18.82 -3.51 17.80
C HIS A 74 -20.25 -3.04 17.96
N HIS A 75 -20.75 -3.06 19.19
CA HIS A 75 -22.11 -2.63 19.53
C HIS A 75 -22.12 -1.80 20.81
N ILE A 76 -22.82 -0.65 20.78
CA ILE A 76 -23.09 0.19 21.95
C ILE A 76 -24.57 0.58 21.91
N ASP A 77 -25.26 0.51 23.05
CA ASP A 77 -26.69 0.85 23.18
C ASP A 77 -27.59 0.11 22.17
N GLY A 78 -27.24 -1.13 21.81
CA GLY A 78 -27.94 -1.91 20.79
C GLY A 78 -27.69 -1.48 19.34
N HIS A 79 -26.85 -0.47 19.10
CA HIS A 79 -26.48 0.02 17.78
C HIS A 79 -25.13 -0.56 17.34
N ARG A 80 -25.08 -1.09 16.12
CA ARG A 80 -23.82 -1.55 15.51
C ARG A 80 -22.99 -0.36 15.06
N LEU A 81 -21.73 -0.31 15.48
CA LEU A 81 -20.78 0.72 15.08
C LEU A 81 -20.01 0.30 13.83
N TYR A 82 -19.67 1.26 12.98
CA TYR A 82 -18.76 1.06 11.86
C TYR A 82 -17.35 1.50 12.25
N VAL A 83 -16.48 0.53 12.54
CA VAL A 83 -15.10 0.80 12.96
C VAL A 83 -14.14 0.44 11.84
N LYS A 84 -13.27 1.39 11.49
CA LYS A 84 -12.20 1.24 10.50
C LYS A 84 -10.92 1.94 10.96
N ARG A 85 -9.79 1.70 10.30
CA ARG A 85 -8.57 2.47 10.60
C ARG A 85 -8.72 3.89 10.07
N ALA A 86 -8.18 4.87 10.80
CA ALA A 86 -8.12 6.23 10.29
C ALA A 86 -7.04 6.30 9.19
N LEU A 87 -7.42 6.75 7.99
CA LEU A 87 -6.49 6.86 6.85
C LEU A 87 -6.06 8.32 6.62
N PRO A 88 -4.76 8.53 6.27
CA PRO A 88 -4.21 9.84 6.02
C PRO A 88 -4.94 10.58 4.91
N VAL A 89 -4.80 11.90 4.89
CA VAL A 89 -5.24 12.71 3.76
C VAL A 89 -4.21 12.53 2.65
N ASP A 90 -4.59 11.75 1.64
CA ASP A 90 -3.84 11.61 0.39
C ASP A 90 -4.37 12.63 -0.61
N ASP A 91 -3.50 13.52 -1.10
CA ASP A 91 -3.85 14.52 -2.12
C ASP A 91 -4.14 13.87 -3.48
N GLU A 92 -3.54 12.70 -3.77
CA GLU A 92 -3.79 11.94 -4.99
C GLU A 92 -5.12 11.16 -4.91
N HIS A 93 -5.45 10.63 -3.72
CA HIS A 93 -6.63 9.79 -3.51
C HIS A 93 -7.56 10.34 -2.40
N PRO A 94 -8.11 11.55 -2.53
CA PRO A 94 -8.79 12.26 -1.42
C PRO A 94 -10.05 11.57 -0.90
N ARG A 95 -10.67 10.69 -1.70
CA ARG A 95 -11.89 9.94 -1.33
C ARG A 95 -11.59 8.61 -0.63
N GLU A 96 -10.38 8.07 -0.79
CA GLU A 96 -9.96 6.76 -0.29
C GLU A 96 -10.16 6.60 1.22
N ARG A 97 -9.93 7.67 1.98
CA ARG A 97 -10.08 7.67 3.44
C ARG A 97 -11.52 7.50 3.93
N PHE A 98 -12.52 7.78 3.09
CA PHE A 98 -13.93 7.70 3.47
C PHE A 98 -14.56 6.37 3.06
N GLU A 99 -14.10 5.80 1.95
CA GLU A 99 -14.65 4.56 1.42
C GLU A 99 -14.24 3.32 2.21
N THR A 100 -15.10 2.31 2.18
CA THR A 100 -14.83 0.97 2.72
C THR A 100 -14.94 -0.03 1.58
N THR A 101 -13.87 -0.79 1.35
CA THR A 101 -13.86 -1.86 0.36
C THR A 101 -12.96 -2.98 0.84
N ARG A 102 -13.25 -4.19 0.37
CA ARG A 102 -12.37 -5.37 0.52
C ARG A 102 -11.40 -5.52 -0.65
N ASP A 103 -11.54 -4.64 -1.63
CA ASP A 103 -10.88 -4.75 -2.91
C ASP A 103 -9.76 -3.70 -2.97
N LEU A 104 -8.56 -4.18 -3.24
CA LEU A 104 -7.37 -3.38 -3.49
C LEU A 104 -7.06 -3.41 -4.99
N MET A 105 -6.71 -2.25 -5.53
CA MET A 105 -6.22 -2.08 -6.89
C MET A 105 -4.72 -1.84 -6.86
N VAL A 106 -3.97 -2.63 -7.62
CA VAL A 106 -2.53 -2.45 -7.84
C VAL A 106 -2.32 -2.15 -9.32
N VAL A 107 -2.01 -0.90 -9.65
CA VAL A 107 -1.85 -0.47 -11.05
C VAL A 107 -0.53 -1.04 -11.58
N ILE A 108 -0.60 -1.59 -12.79
CA ILE A 108 0.55 -2.16 -13.48
C ILE A 108 1.05 -1.17 -14.53
N ASP A 109 2.24 -0.62 -14.31
CA ASP A 109 2.88 0.35 -15.22
C ASP A 109 4.24 -0.12 -15.77
N PHE A 110 4.43 -1.43 -15.92
CA PHE A 110 5.71 -2.00 -16.38
C PHE A 110 5.96 -1.92 -17.90
N GLY A 111 5.15 -1.18 -18.65
CA GLY A 111 5.19 -1.19 -20.12
C GLY A 111 5.03 -2.62 -20.67
N ASP A 112 5.86 -3.00 -21.65
CA ASP A 112 5.92 -4.35 -22.24
C ASP A 112 6.81 -5.32 -21.43
N THR A 113 7.34 -4.90 -20.28
CA THR A 113 8.39 -5.61 -19.53
C THR A 113 7.84 -6.51 -18.41
N ILE A 114 6.72 -7.19 -18.66
CA ILE A 114 6.27 -8.26 -17.75
C ILE A 114 6.86 -9.56 -18.28
N CYS A 115 7.89 -10.07 -17.62
CA CYS A 115 8.58 -11.30 -18.05
C CYS A 115 7.69 -12.54 -17.95
N ASP A 116 6.76 -12.59 -16.99
CA ASP A 116 5.64 -13.56 -16.92
C ASP A 116 4.51 -13.02 -16.03
N GLU A 117 3.29 -12.86 -16.57
CA GLU A 117 2.12 -12.38 -15.83
C GLU A 117 1.72 -13.33 -14.69
N LYS A 118 1.88 -14.64 -14.89
CA LYS A 118 1.48 -15.64 -13.89
C LYS A 118 2.40 -15.67 -12.69
N GLU A 119 3.70 -15.57 -12.93
CA GLU A 119 4.72 -15.50 -11.87
C GLU A 119 4.49 -14.24 -11.04
N PHE A 120 4.34 -13.09 -11.69
CA PHE A 120 4.07 -11.82 -11.01
C PHE A 120 2.78 -11.86 -10.16
N LEU A 121 1.69 -12.42 -10.71
CA LEU A 121 0.44 -12.61 -9.96
C LEU A 121 0.61 -13.53 -8.74
N SER A 122 1.41 -14.59 -8.87
CA SER A 122 1.68 -15.53 -7.77
C SER A 122 2.45 -14.83 -6.65
N GLU A 123 3.51 -14.10 -6.99
CA GLU A 123 4.33 -13.41 -5.99
C GLU A 123 3.59 -12.27 -5.30
N LEU A 124 2.76 -11.50 -6.03
CA LEU A 124 1.88 -10.51 -5.40
C LEU A 124 0.84 -11.15 -4.50
N ARG A 125 0.30 -12.31 -4.87
CA ARG A 125 -0.61 -13.06 -3.99
C ARG A 125 0.08 -13.42 -2.69
N ASP A 126 1.30 -13.94 -2.75
CA ASP A 126 2.08 -14.33 -1.58
C ASP A 126 2.40 -13.09 -0.72
N TYR A 127 2.87 -12.01 -1.33
CA TYR A 127 3.13 -10.73 -0.63
C TYR A 127 1.89 -10.22 0.12
N PHE A 128 0.75 -10.09 -0.57
CA PHE A 128 -0.47 -9.54 0.02
C PHE A 128 -1.15 -10.51 1.01
N SER A 129 -0.89 -11.82 0.91
CA SER A 129 -1.38 -12.80 1.88
C SER A 129 -0.86 -12.55 3.30
N SER A 130 0.30 -11.89 3.44
CA SER A 130 0.87 -11.49 4.74
C SER A 130 -0.02 -10.52 5.53
N TYR A 131 -0.90 -9.77 4.85
CA TYR A 131 -1.84 -8.84 5.49
C TYR A 131 -3.11 -9.54 5.97
N GLY A 132 -3.51 -10.62 5.30
CA GLY A 132 -4.62 -11.48 5.69
C GLY A 132 -5.15 -12.34 4.55
N THR A 133 -6.27 -13.01 4.81
CA THR A 133 -6.88 -13.95 3.85
C THR A 133 -7.35 -13.26 2.58
N LEU A 134 -6.88 -13.77 1.45
CA LEU A 134 -7.29 -13.38 0.10
C LEU A 134 -8.41 -14.29 -0.41
N TYR A 135 -9.44 -13.69 -0.99
CA TYR A 135 -10.44 -14.40 -1.80
C TYR A 135 -10.07 -14.43 -3.27
N ALA A 136 -9.49 -13.34 -3.79
CA ALA A 136 -9.04 -13.28 -5.17
C ALA A 136 -7.76 -12.45 -5.33
N CYS A 137 -6.97 -12.79 -6.34
CA CYS A 137 -5.88 -11.99 -6.88
C CYS A 137 -5.91 -12.24 -8.39
N LYS A 138 -6.31 -11.23 -9.19
CA LYS A 138 -6.55 -11.41 -10.62
C LYS A 138 -6.09 -10.20 -11.41
N TYR A 139 -5.57 -10.45 -12.60
CA TYR A 139 -5.31 -9.42 -13.58
C TYR A 139 -6.62 -8.86 -14.15
N CYS A 140 -6.66 -7.55 -14.35
CA CYS A 140 -7.78 -6.80 -14.89
C CYS A 140 -7.27 -5.72 -15.85
N GLN A 141 -8.14 -5.33 -16.78
CA GLN A 141 -7.83 -4.33 -17.79
C GLN A 141 -8.98 -3.34 -17.90
N GLU A 142 -8.69 -2.07 -17.64
CA GLU A 142 -9.54 -0.94 -18.00
C GLU A 142 -9.19 -0.43 -19.40
N LYS A 143 -9.98 0.53 -19.89
CA LYS A 143 -9.77 1.18 -21.19
C LYS A 143 -8.34 1.72 -21.36
N ASN A 144 -7.81 2.38 -20.32
CA ASN A 144 -6.55 3.13 -20.42
C ASN A 144 -5.41 2.53 -19.59
N PHE A 145 -5.66 1.58 -18.70
CA PHE A 145 -4.65 1.04 -17.81
C PHE A 145 -4.94 -0.41 -17.42
N ARG A 146 -3.91 -1.10 -16.95
CA ARG A 146 -3.97 -2.48 -16.45
C ARG A 146 -3.75 -2.46 -14.95
N TYR A 147 -4.36 -3.40 -14.24
CA TYR A 147 -4.24 -3.48 -12.79
C TYR A 147 -4.47 -4.90 -12.30
N ILE A 148 -4.03 -5.17 -11.08
CA ILE A 148 -4.36 -6.39 -10.35
C ILE A 148 -5.40 -6.03 -9.30
N LEU A 149 -6.50 -6.78 -9.30
CA LEU A 149 -7.50 -6.73 -8.25
C LEU A 149 -7.16 -7.78 -7.20
N VAL A 150 -6.97 -7.33 -5.97
CA VAL A 150 -6.77 -8.19 -4.80
C VAL A 150 -8.00 -8.04 -3.88
N GLU A 151 -8.78 -9.11 -3.75
CA GLU A 151 -9.98 -9.15 -2.89
C GLU A 151 -9.63 -9.84 -1.57
N PHE A 152 -9.84 -9.13 -0.46
CA PHE A 152 -9.60 -9.62 0.90
C PHE A 152 -10.88 -10.11 1.58
N ALA A 153 -10.73 -10.95 2.61
CA ALA A 153 -11.86 -11.37 3.41
C ALA A 153 -12.50 -10.24 4.25
N ASP A 154 -11.72 -9.21 4.59
CA ASP A 154 -12.17 -8.08 5.41
C ASP A 154 -11.58 -6.74 4.91
N ILE A 155 -12.23 -5.64 5.28
CA ILE A 155 -11.84 -4.28 4.87
C ILE A 155 -10.59 -3.76 5.59
N ASP A 156 -10.28 -4.32 6.78
CA ASP A 156 -9.15 -3.89 7.61
C ASP A 156 -7.81 -4.17 6.94
N GLN A 157 -7.71 -5.26 6.19
CA GLN A 157 -6.50 -5.61 5.43
C GLN A 157 -6.21 -4.52 4.40
N VAL A 158 -7.22 -4.07 3.67
CA VAL A 158 -7.08 -2.99 2.68
C VAL A 158 -6.63 -1.70 3.37
N ASP A 159 -7.31 -1.26 4.44
CA ASP A 159 -6.91 -0.05 5.16
C ASP A 159 -5.47 -0.15 5.69
N ARG A 160 -5.05 -1.31 6.20
CA ARG A 160 -3.69 -1.55 6.69
C ARG A 160 -2.65 -1.46 5.56
N ILE A 161 -2.96 -1.99 4.39
CA ILE A 161 -2.10 -1.87 3.20
C ILE A 161 -1.97 -0.40 2.81
N ILE A 162 -3.07 0.37 2.75
CA ILE A 162 -2.99 1.80 2.44
C ILE A 162 -2.12 2.57 3.44
N LEU A 163 -2.16 2.20 4.72
CA LEU A 163 -1.29 2.80 5.75
C LEU A 163 0.18 2.41 5.59
N ASP A 164 0.45 1.16 5.21
CA ASP A 164 1.80 0.61 5.08
C ASP A 164 2.53 1.08 3.81
N LYS A 165 1.91 1.91 2.96
CA LYS A 165 2.56 2.53 1.79
C LYS A 165 3.90 3.20 2.18
N PRO A 166 4.92 3.17 1.31
CA PRO A 166 4.95 2.60 -0.04
C PRO A 166 5.15 1.08 -0.04
N HIS A 167 4.67 0.43 -1.10
CA HIS A 167 4.91 -1.00 -1.37
C HIS A 167 5.85 -1.14 -2.56
N TYR A 168 6.70 -2.17 -2.53
CA TYR A 168 7.64 -2.46 -3.59
C TYR A 168 7.54 -3.92 -4.04
N TYR A 169 7.89 -4.15 -5.29
CA TYR A 169 8.09 -5.47 -5.87
C TYR A 169 9.30 -5.41 -6.79
N CYS A 170 10.33 -6.24 -6.55
CA CYS A 170 11.58 -6.23 -7.32
C CYS A 170 12.16 -4.81 -7.49
N ASP A 171 12.22 -4.03 -6.40
CA ASP A 171 12.66 -2.62 -6.37
C ASP A 171 11.77 -1.61 -7.13
N HIS A 172 10.66 -2.07 -7.72
CA HIS A 172 9.68 -1.20 -8.35
C HIS A 172 8.59 -0.78 -7.37
N LEU A 173 8.28 0.51 -7.35
CA LEU A 173 7.16 1.05 -6.57
C LEU A 173 5.84 0.52 -7.12
N LEU A 174 5.03 -0.09 -6.26
CA LEU A 174 3.66 -0.48 -6.59
C LEU A 174 2.71 0.70 -6.33
N ASP A 175 1.97 1.09 -7.36
CA ASP A 175 0.88 2.07 -7.22
C ASP A 175 -0.38 1.35 -6.71
N VAL A 176 -0.55 1.40 -5.38
CA VAL A 176 -1.59 0.67 -4.65
C VAL A 176 -2.66 1.64 -4.17
N MET A 177 -3.92 1.29 -4.34
CA MET A 177 -5.06 2.08 -3.86
C MET A 177 -6.30 1.21 -3.61
N LYS A 178 -7.30 1.75 -2.94
CA LYS A 178 -8.61 1.10 -2.82
C LYS A 178 -9.24 0.98 -4.20
N SER A 179 -9.84 -0.16 -4.48
CA SER A 179 -10.65 -0.37 -5.67
C SER A 179 -12.02 0.28 -5.44
N ILE A 180 -12.13 1.55 -5.82
CA ILE A 180 -13.33 2.38 -5.69
C ILE A 180 -13.55 3.19 -6.98
N PRO A 181 -14.80 3.52 -7.36
CA PRO A 181 -15.08 4.21 -8.63
C PRO A 181 -14.28 5.49 -8.84
N SER A 182 -14.06 6.25 -7.76
CA SER A 182 -13.29 7.50 -7.83
C SER A 182 -11.83 7.29 -8.23
N ASN A 183 -11.21 6.20 -7.79
CA ASN A 183 -9.83 5.87 -8.14
C ASN A 183 -9.74 5.35 -9.57
N PHE A 184 -10.74 4.60 -10.04
CA PHE A 184 -10.87 4.22 -11.46
C PHE A 184 -10.96 5.44 -12.37
N ASP A 185 -11.77 6.44 -12.02
CA ASP A 185 -11.89 7.68 -12.77
C ASP A 185 -10.56 8.45 -12.83
N LEU A 186 -9.83 8.50 -11.72
CA LEU A 186 -8.52 9.15 -11.63
C LEU A 186 -7.50 8.45 -12.53
N MET A 187 -7.41 7.13 -12.46
CA MET A 187 -6.46 6.36 -13.26
C MET A 187 -6.79 6.42 -14.76
N ASN A 188 -8.06 6.32 -15.13
CA ASN A 188 -8.45 6.47 -16.53
C ASN A 188 -8.03 7.83 -17.09
N LYS A 189 -8.18 8.92 -16.33
CA LYS A 189 -7.72 10.26 -16.74
C LYS A 189 -6.21 10.37 -16.82
N LYS A 190 -5.49 9.86 -15.80
CA LYS A 190 -4.01 9.87 -15.73
C LYS A 190 -3.39 9.21 -16.96
N TYR A 191 -3.90 8.04 -17.36
CA TYR A 191 -3.36 7.31 -18.51
C TYR A 191 -3.92 7.78 -19.87
N GLU A 192 -5.10 8.41 -19.91
CA GLU A 192 -5.59 9.08 -21.12
C GLU A 192 -4.69 10.25 -21.52
N SER A 193 -4.29 11.11 -20.57
CA SER A 193 -3.38 12.23 -20.82
C SER A 193 -1.99 11.80 -21.28
N ASN A 194 -1.46 10.71 -20.72
CA ASN A 194 -0.16 10.17 -21.11
C ASN A 194 -0.19 9.62 -22.55
N THR A 195 -1.29 8.98 -22.94
CA THR A 195 -1.49 8.48 -24.31
C THR A 195 -1.60 9.63 -25.32
N GLN A 196 -2.29 10.71 -24.95
CA GLN A 196 -2.41 11.90 -25.80
C GLN A 196 -1.07 12.63 -25.96
N GLN A 197 -0.30 12.85 -24.88
CA GLN A 197 1.04 13.46 -24.96
C GLN A 197 2.01 12.62 -25.79
N SER A 198 2.01 11.30 -25.62
CA SER A 198 2.83 10.39 -26.43
C SER A 198 2.46 10.44 -27.90
N SER A 199 1.15 10.55 -28.22
CA SER A 199 0.67 10.67 -29.60
C SER A 199 0.99 12.01 -30.28
N VAL A 200 1.13 13.10 -29.51
CA VAL A 200 1.56 14.41 -30.02
C VAL A 200 3.06 14.40 -30.31
N ILE A 201 3.88 13.85 -29.40
CA ILE A 201 5.33 13.74 -29.60
C ILE A 201 5.66 12.86 -30.82
N ILE A 202 4.94 11.76 -31.03
CA ILE A 202 5.16 10.89 -32.20
C ILE A 202 4.76 11.59 -33.50
N LYS A 203 3.69 12.41 -33.49
CA LYS A 203 3.28 13.18 -34.68
C LYS A 203 4.29 14.28 -35.01
N ASP A 204 4.74 15.04 -34.00
CA ASP A 204 5.71 16.12 -34.18
C ASP A 204 7.11 15.58 -34.57
N ALA A 205 7.48 14.37 -34.11
CA ALA A 205 8.74 13.70 -34.47
C ALA A 205 8.74 13.09 -35.88
N ILE A 206 7.57 12.83 -36.47
CA ILE A 206 7.45 12.35 -37.85
C ILE A 206 7.53 13.51 -38.86
N ASP A 207 7.15 14.72 -38.45
CA ASP A 207 7.09 15.88 -39.35
C ASP A 207 8.38 16.73 -39.37
N ASP A 208 9.20 16.74 -38.32
CA ASP A 208 10.41 17.57 -38.27
C ASP A 208 11.72 16.76 -38.11
N ASN A 209 12.45 16.63 -39.22
CA ASN A 209 13.81 16.07 -39.29
C ASN A 209 14.88 17.03 -38.69
N ASN A 210 14.64 17.61 -37.51
CA ASN A 210 15.65 18.37 -36.76
C ASN A 210 15.24 18.60 -35.28
N TYR A 211 15.31 17.57 -34.43
CA TYR A 211 15.08 17.73 -32.99
C TYR A 211 16.39 17.78 -32.19
N ASP A 212 16.64 18.94 -31.57
CA ASP A 212 17.78 19.24 -30.69
C ASP A 212 17.61 18.55 -29.32
N TYR A 213 18.48 17.57 -29.07
CA TYR A 213 18.49 16.73 -27.86
C TYR A 213 18.81 17.49 -26.56
N ALA A 214 19.16 18.78 -26.59
CA ALA A 214 19.51 19.54 -25.39
C ALA A 214 18.31 20.05 -24.56
N LYS A 215 17.08 20.04 -25.10
CA LYS A 215 15.91 20.67 -24.43
C LYS A 215 15.14 19.78 -23.42
N VAL A 216 15.30 18.46 -23.45
CA VAL A 216 14.44 17.53 -22.68
C VAL A 216 14.95 17.25 -21.26
N ARG A 217 16.08 17.83 -20.84
CA ARG A 217 16.69 17.54 -19.52
C ARG A 217 16.21 18.44 -18.36
N ASN A 218 15.41 19.48 -18.62
CA ASN A 218 15.15 20.53 -17.62
C ASN A 218 13.78 20.51 -16.92
N ASP A 219 12.89 19.55 -17.21
CA ASP A 219 11.54 19.56 -16.63
C ASP A 219 11.34 18.64 -15.42
N PHE A 220 12.38 17.90 -14.99
CA PHE A 220 12.33 17.10 -13.75
C PHE A 220 12.80 17.83 -12.48
N SER A 221 13.22 19.10 -12.58
CA SER A 221 13.80 19.88 -11.47
C SER A 221 12.90 20.98 -10.89
N LYS A 222 11.57 20.88 -11.04
CA LYS A 222 10.61 21.82 -10.41
C LYS A 222 9.58 21.13 -9.52
N SER A 223 10.00 20.29 -8.59
CA SER A 223 9.20 20.00 -7.39
C SER A 223 9.56 21.00 -6.29
N LYS A 224 8.60 21.86 -5.93
CA LYS A 224 8.72 22.88 -4.88
C LYS A 224 9.14 22.24 -3.55
N SER A 225 10.25 22.69 -2.98
CA SER A 225 10.62 22.42 -1.59
C SER A 225 9.67 23.17 -0.65
N VAL A 226 8.73 22.46 -0.04
CA VAL A 226 7.95 22.97 1.10
C VAL A 226 8.76 22.69 2.36
N ALA A 227 9.07 23.73 3.14
CA ALA A 227 9.74 23.58 4.42
C ALA A 227 8.84 22.75 5.37
N LYS A 228 9.32 21.57 5.79
CA LYS A 228 8.63 20.73 6.77
C LYS A 228 8.91 21.29 8.17
N GLU A 229 7.84 21.58 8.92
CA GLU A 229 7.89 21.90 10.35
C GLU A 229 8.46 20.71 11.17
N PRO A 230 8.99 20.96 12.39
CA PRO A 230 9.57 19.91 13.22
C PRO A 230 8.54 18.82 13.54
N ILE A 231 8.92 17.58 13.23
CA ILE A 231 8.12 16.35 13.40
C ILE A 231 7.96 16.09 14.90
N SER A 232 6.74 15.76 15.36
CA SER A 232 6.51 15.43 16.77
C SER A 232 7.21 14.11 17.16
N GLU A 233 7.58 13.95 18.43
CA GLU A 233 8.26 12.73 18.92
C GLU A 233 7.45 11.45 18.66
N ILE A 234 6.12 11.54 18.74
CA ILE A 234 5.19 10.43 18.42
C ILE A 234 5.19 10.14 16.91
N ASP A 235 5.27 11.16 16.05
CA ASP A 235 5.35 10.96 14.61
C ASP A 235 6.70 10.35 14.20
N LEU A 236 7.78 10.69 14.91
CA LEU A 236 9.09 10.04 14.75
C LEU A 236 9.05 8.58 15.21
N GLU A 237 8.43 8.27 16.35
CA GLU A 237 8.29 6.87 16.81
C GLU A 237 7.46 6.02 15.85
N ASN A 238 6.38 6.58 15.29
CA ASN A 238 5.57 5.92 14.27
C ASN A 238 6.35 5.71 12.97
N GLU A 239 7.14 6.69 12.53
CA GLU A 239 7.99 6.57 11.34
C GLU A 239 9.13 5.56 11.58
N VAL A 240 9.72 5.53 12.77
CA VAL A 240 10.70 4.51 13.16
C VAL A 240 10.06 3.13 13.15
N TYR A 241 8.85 2.96 13.70
CA TYR A 241 8.13 1.69 13.65
C TYR A 241 7.84 1.24 12.20
N ARG A 242 7.41 2.18 11.33
CA ARG A 242 7.19 1.93 9.90
C ARG A 242 8.48 1.47 9.23
N LEU A 243 9.57 2.22 9.41
CA LEU A 243 10.88 1.91 8.82
C LEU A 243 11.46 0.60 9.35
N GLN A 244 11.29 0.29 10.64
CA GLN A 244 11.69 -1.00 11.21
C GLN A 244 10.92 -2.16 10.58
N ASN A 245 9.62 -2.01 10.33
CA ASN A 245 8.84 -3.03 9.65
C ASN A 245 9.24 -3.20 8.18
N VAL A 246 9.52 -2.10 7.47
CA VAL A 246 10.06 -2.15 6.10
C VAL A 246 11.42 -2.86 6.08
N LEU A 247 12.33 -2.46 6.97
CA LEU A 247 13.67 -3.06 7.07
C LEU A 247 13.59 -4.55 7.43
N LYS A 248 12.68 -4.92 8.31
CA LYS A 248 12.44 -6.33 8.68
C LYS A 248 11.94 -7.13 7.47
N LYS A 249 10.94 -6.64 6.75
CA LYS A 249 10.43 -7.28 5.52
C LYS A 249 11.53 -7.42 4.46
N MET A 250 12.30 -6.35 4.22
CA MET A 250 13.45 -6.41 3.29
C MET A 250 14.48 -7.44 3.75
N SER A 251 14.82 -7.50 5.04
CA SER A 251 15.76 -8.48 5.57
C SER A 251 15.27 -9.93 5.42
N GLU A 252 13.97 -10.17 5.60
CA GLU A 252 13.34 -11.47 5.41
C GLU A 252 13.37 -11.87 3.92
N GLU A 253 13.06 -10.94 3.02
CA GLU A 253 13.17 -11.16 1.56
C GLU A 253 14.61 -11.44 1.12
N PHE A 254 15.59 -10.68 1.62
CA PHE A 254 17.01 -10.96 1.33
C PHE A 254 17.44 -12.33 1.83
N ALA A 255 16.95 -12.78 3.00
CA ALA A 255 17.25 -14.10 3.53
C ALA A 255 16.67 -15.21 2.64
N ILE A 256 15.42 -15.05 2.18
CA ILE A 256 14.76 -16.00 1.26
C ILE A 256 15.51 -16.05 -0.07
N LYS A 257 15.85 -14.89 -0.65
CA LYS A 257 16.55 -14.81 -1.93
C LYS A 257 17.96 -15.42 -1.86
N ARG A 258 18.64 -15.25 -0.72
CA ARG A 258 19.93 -15.90 -0.45
C ARG A 258 19.78 -17.42 -0.39
N GLN A 259 18.78 -17.93 0.33
CA GLN A 259 18.52 -19.36 0.42
C GLN A 259 18.22 -19.97 -0.96
N GLN A 260 17.38 -19.31 -1.77
CA GLN A 260 17.06 -19.75 -3.14
C GLN A 260 18.32 -19.80 -4.02
N LEU A 261 19.21 -18.81 -3.90
CA LEU A 261 20.46 -18.78 -4.65
C LEU A 261 21.40 -19.91 -4.22
N ASP A 262 21.50 -20.18 -2.91
CA ASP A 262 22.32 -21.27 -2.37
C ASP A 262 21.80 -22.65 -2.81
N ASP A 263 20.48 -22.82 -2.87
CA ASP A 263 19.83 -24.04 -3.37
C ASP A 263 20.10 -24.22 -4.88
N GLN A 264 19.98 -23.15 -5.68
CA GLN A 264 20.32 -23.17 -7.11
C GLN A 264 21.78 -23.53 -7.37
N PHE A 265 22.72 -22.94 -6.62
CA PHE A 265 24.15 -23.27 -6.74
C PHE A 265 24.42 -24.74 -6.38
N SER A 266 23.74 -25.25 -5.35
CA SER A 266 23.86 -26.64 -4.92
C SER A 266 23.37 -27.63 -5.99
N GLU A 267 22.29 -27.31 -6.70
CA GLU A 267 21.81 -28.12 -7.82
C GLU A 267 22.77 -28.09 -9.01
N GLN A 268 23.30 -26.92 -9.35
CA GLN A 268 24.29 -26.79 -10.44
C GLN A 268 25.56 -27.60 -10.15
N LEU A 269 26.05 -27.58 -8.90
CA LEU A 269 27.19 -28.40 -8.49
C LEU A 269 26.92 -29.90 -8.66
N LYS A 270 25.75 -30.38 -8.22
CA LYS A 270 25.35 -31.80 -8.41
C LYS A 270 25.31 -32.20 -9.88
N GLN A 271 24.81 -31.32 -10.75
CA GLN A 271 24.80 -31.59 -12.19
C GLN A 271 26.21 -31.62 -12.79
N LEU A 272 27.10 -30.74 -12.33
CA LEU A 272 28.50 -30.72 -12.77
C LEU A 272 29.23 -32.00 -12.36
N ASP A 273 29.03 -32.47 -11.12
CA ASP A 273 29.61 -33.71 -10.61
C ASP A 273 29.12 -34.92 -11.41
N ALA A 274 27.81 -35.01 -11.66
CA ALA A 274 27.22 -36.08 -12.48
C ALA A 274 27.78 -36.09 -13.92
N ASN A 275 27.91 -34.92 -14.53
CA ASN A 275 28.51 -34.79 -15.87
C ASN A 275 29.98 -35.21 -15.86
N THR A 276 30.72 -34.86 -14.82
CA THR A 276 32.14 -35.23 -14.67
C THR A 276 32.31 -36.75 -14.54
N GLU A 277 31.48 -37.42 -13.73
CA GLU A 277 31.46 -38.87 -13.63
C GLU A 277 31.14 -39.55 -14.98
N GLN A 278 30.14 -39.04 -15.69
CA GLN A 278 29.75 -39.57 -16.99
C GLN A 278 30.85 -39.40 -18.04
N THR A 279 31.57 -38.28 -18.01
CA THR A 279 32.71 -38.01 -18.91
C THR A 279 33.88 -38.96 -18.60
N ASN A 280 34.17 -39.20 -17.32
CA ASN A 280 35.21 -40.12 -16.90
C ASN A 280 34.90 -41.58 -17.27
N LEU A 281 33.62 -41.99 -17.24
CA LEU A 281 33.19 -43.31 -17.70
C LEU A 281 33.39 -43.48 -19.20
N LEU A 282 32.93 -42.51 -20.01
CA LEU A 282 33.12 -42.53 -21.46
C LEU A 282 34.60 -42.57 -21.86
N GLN A 283 35.46 -41.86 -21.12
CA GLN A 283 36.90 -41.87 -21.38
C GLN A 283 37.54 -43.23 -21.08
N ARG A 284 37.11 -43.92 -20.01
CA ARG A 284 37.56 -45.29 -19.72
C ARG A 284 37.13 -46.30 -20.80
N ASP A 285 35.92 -46.15 -21.32
CA ASP A 285 35.40 -47.03 -22.38
C ASP A 285 36.13 -46.83 -23.71
N LEU A 286 36.67 -45.64 -23.97
CA LEU A 286 37.51 -45.35 -25.15
C LEU A 286 38.94 -45.87 -25.04
N GLU A 287 39.43 -46.12 -23.82
CA GLU A 287 40.78 -46.60 -23.54
C GLU A 287 40.88 -48.15 -23.50
N GLN A 288 39.76 -48.87 -23.62
CA GLN A 288 39.67 -50.34 -23.70
C GLN A 288 39.46 -50.86 -25.12
#